data_AF-A0A959PAM9-F1
#
_entry.id   AF-A0A959PAM9-F1
#
_cell.length_a   1.000
_cell.length_b   1.000
_cell.length_c   1.000
_cell.angle_alpha   90.00
_cell.angle_beta   90.00
_cell.angle_gamma   90.00
#
_symmetry.space_group_name_H-M   'P 1'
#
loop_
_entity.id
_entity.type
_entity.pdbx_description
1 polymer ?
#
loop_
_entity_poly.entity_id
_entity_poly.type
_entity_poly.pdbx_seq_one_letter_code
_entity_poly.pdbx_strand_id
1 'polypeptide(L)'
;MTESLDAHESDEIDDLISIGTDEESTEEIPVIERDKKVQWLELAGSSFLFASAYLLLYILYDFVTALAAAHFGLEPVLFYDTIRFENNDGWYPHCVKRVFVVGAIAMGFLGAFFYILYLILRKSYIFVRLFMLWGSLISFAILAQRMMSVPFAGNFEYRRLDSLGMELAIFTSYMYYKPSTEWAIGFLGFLLIIGIGILYAKPFLQTAWSSKQIGSEKERLKFLRYQVLLPVVFGALAVTAVVWDTNAIPNMISYVATLICLLVMIVHAMLMGSFKIPRQKTWERWPIVPTIVFILVIVAIKTVLTTGIVIPNPEIYRILEVTPSDL
;
A
#
# COMPACT_ATOMS: atom_id res chain seq x y z
N MET A 1 36.71 -61.03 -33.06
CA MET A 1 37.84 -61.98 -32.90
C MET A 1 38.47 -61.62 -31.57
N THR A 2 38.43 -62.57 -30.62
CA THR A 2 38.98 -62.59 -29.23
C THR A 2 38.48 -61.51 -28.26
N GLU A 3 38.06 -61.73 -27.02
CA GLU A 3 37.77 -62.85 -26.08
C GLU A 3 37.21 -62.11 -24.83
N SER A 4 35.99 -62.34 -24.36
CA SER A 4 35.59 -63.15 -23.18
C SER A 4 36.35 -62.95 -21.86
N LEU A 5 35.56 -62.90 -20.76
CA LEU A 5 35.86 -63.12 -19.33
C LEU A 5 36.43 -61.89 -18.58
N ASP A 6 35.95 -61.45 -17.41
CA ASP A 6 35.31 -62.18 -16.30
C ASP A 6 34.25 -61.34 -15.57
N ALA A 7 33.20 -62.05 -15.16
CA ALA A 7 32.29 -61.66 -14.08
C ALA A 7 32.40 -62.73 -13.00
N HIS A 8 32.79 -62.38 -11.78
CA HIS A 8 32.37 -62.98 -10.51
C HIS A 8 33.17 -62.35 -9.36
N GLU A 9 32.59 -62.41 -8.15
CA GLU A 9 33.09 -61.96 -6.84
C GLU A 9 32.90 -60.47 -6.51
N SER A 10 31.70 -60.13 -6.00
CA SER A 10 31.60 -59.49 -4.67
C SER A 10 30.16 -59.46 -4.12
N ASP A 11 29.36 -60.50 -4.40
CA ASP A 11 28.13 -60.76 -3.65
C ASP A 11 28.50 -61.76 -2.54
N GLU A 12 28.59 -61.24 -1.32
CA GLU A 12 28.79 -61.91 -0.02
C GLU A 12 29.91 -61.19 0.72
N ILE A 13 29.55 -60.14 1.45
CA ILE A 13 30.10 -59.73 2.75
C ILE A 13 29.36 -58.43 3.12
N ASP A 14 28.75 -58.46 4.32
CA ASP A 14 28.12 -57.35 5.05
C ASP A 14 26.60 -57.14 4.87
N ASP A 15 25.88 -58.24 4.67
CA ASP A 15 24.68 -58.52 5.48
C ASP A 15 25.13 -58.74 6.94
N LEU A 16 25.31 -57.66 7.73
CA LEU A 16 25.36 -57.68 9.22
C LEU A 16 25.67 -56.29 9.84
N ILE A 17 24.95 -55.24 9.44
CA ILE A 17 24.77 -54.05 10.29
C ILE A 17 23.28 -53.67 10.29
N SER A 18 22.46 -54.52 10.91
CA SER A 18 21.16 -54.13 11.44
C SER A 18 21.37 -53.57 12.85
N ILE A 19 21.99 -52.40 12.94
CA ILE A 19 21.95 -51.60 14.16
C ILE A 19 20.78 -50.64 13.99
N GLY A 20 19.75 -50.84 14.81
CA GLY A 20 18.59 -49.98 14.88
C GLY A 20 19.02 -48.53 15.03
N THR A 21 18.93 -47.78 13.94
CA THR A 21 18.55 -46.39 14.03
C THR A 21 17.10 -46.41 14.43
N ASP A 22 16.86 -46.12 15.71
CA ASP A 22 15.58 -45.68 16.20
C ASP A 22 14.96 -44.78 15.13
N GLU A 23 13.83 -45.22 14.59
CA GLU A 23 12.90 -44.36 13.87
C GLU A 23 12.52 -43.28 14.88
N GLU A 24 13.32 -42.22 14.92
CA GLU A 24 12.95 -40.95 15.49
C GLU A 24 11.76 -40.52 14.65
N SER A 25 10.58 -40.84 15.17
CA SER A 25 9.29 -40.42 14.70
C SER A 25 9.30 -38.89 14.76
N THR A 26 9.88 -38.27 13.74
CA THR A 26 9.55 -36.91 13.36
C THR A 26 8.06 -36.93 13.14
N GLU A 27 7.32 -36.54 14.19
CA GLU A 27 5.89 -36.27 14.17
C GLU A 27 5.63 -35.53 12.85
N GLU A 28 4.99 -36.22 11.91
CA GLU A 28 4.35 -35.56 10.79
C GLU A 28 3.27 -34.69 11.40
N ILE A 29 3.64 -33.46 11.80
CA ILE A 29 2.69 -32.40 12.06
C ILE A 29 1.77 -32.44 10.84
N PRO A 30 0.48 -32.75 11.01
CA PRO A 30 -0.37 -33.09 9.88
C PRO A 30 -0.30 -31.92 8.89
N VAL A 31 -0.02 -32.20 7.62
CA VAL A 31 0.24 -31.22 6.55
C VAL A 31 -0.77 -30.04 6.57
N ILE A 32 -2.00 -30.33 6.99
CA ILE A 32 -3.11 -29.40 7.20
C ILE A 32 -2.79 -28.30 8.23
N GLU A 33 -2.13 -28.61 9.33
CA GLU A 33 -1.81 -27.68 10.41
C GLU A 33 -0.66 -26.74 10.03
N ARG A 34 0.33 -27.25 9.28
CA ARG A 34 1.40 -26.44 8.68
C ARG A 34 0.84 -25.41 7.70
N ASP A 35 -0.10 -25.82 6.84
CA ASP A 35 -0.75 -24.93 5.87
C ASP A 35 -1.60 -23.83 6.54
N LYS A 36 -2.28 -24.14 7.65
CA LYS A 36 -3.04 -23.14 8.43
C LYS A 36 -2.12 -22.11 9.06
N LYS A 37 -1.01 -22.53 9.68
CA LYS A 37 -0.05 -21.61 10.32
C LYS A 37 0.58 -20.64 9.31
N VAL A 38 0.94 -21.14 8.12
CA VAL A 38 1.48 -20.32 7.02
C VAL A 38 0.45 -19.27 6.57
N GLN A 39 -0.82 -19.65 6.38
CA GLN A 39 -1.88 -18.73 5.97
C GLN A 39 -2.12 -17.60 6.99
N TRP A 40 -2.09 -17.91 8.29
CA TRP A 40 -2.23 -16.89 9.35
C TRP A 40 -1.04 -15.92 9.39
N LEU A 41 0.18 -16.42 9.18
CA LEU A 41 1.37 -15.59 9.08
C LEU A 41 1.34 -14.69 7.85
N GLU A 42 0.90 -15.20 6.70
CA GLU A 42 0.69 -14.42 5.48
C GLU A 42 -0.34 -13.31 5.68
N LEU A 43 -1.48 -13.66 6.30
CA LEU A 43 -2.53 -12.72 6.63
C LEU A 43 -2.02 -11.59 7.53
N ALA A 44 -1.40 -11.94 8.67
CA ALA A 44 -0.90 -10.95 9.61
C ALA A 44 0.17 -10.06 8.98
N GLY A 45 1.18 -10.65 8.33
CA GLY A 45 2.26 -9.91 7.69
C GLY A 45 1.77 -8.98 6.58
N SER A 46 0.84 -9.45 5.74
CA SER A 46 0.28 -8.61 4.66
C SER A 46 -0.62 -7.51 5.22
N SER A 47 -1.38 -7.78 6.29
CA SER A 47 -2.23 -6.78 6.96
C SER A 47 -1.39 -5.63 7.54
N PHE A 48 -0.30 -5.95 8.24
CA PHE A 48 0.61 -4.94 8.79
C PHE A 48 1.40 -4.20 7.71
N LEU A 49 1.76 -4.87 6.61
CA LEU A 49 2.36 -4.20 5.44
C LEU A 49 1.39 -3.21 4.81
N PHE A 50 0.14 -3.62 4.56
CA PHE A 50 -0.90 -2.76 4.04
C PHE A 50 -1.10 -1.55 4.95
N ALA A 51 -1.30 -1.77 6.25
CA ALA A 51 -1.55 -0.71 7.21
C ALA A 51 -0.36 0.26 7.30
N SER A 52 0.87 -0.25 7.33
CA SER A 52 2.08 0.59 7.31
C SER A 52 2.20 1.43 6.04
N ALA A 53 1.98 0.82 4.87
CA ALA A 53 2.03 1.51 3.59
C ALA A 53 0.93 2.59 3.51
N TYR A 54 -0.28 2.28 3.98
CA TYR A 54 -1.40 3.21 4.02
C TYR A 54 -1.07 4.44 4.88
N LEU A 55 -0.63 4.22 6.12
CA LEU A 55 -0.27 5.30 7.05
C LEU A 55 0.87 6.17 6.48
N LEU A 56 1.91 5.54 5.96
CA LEU A 56 3.06 6.26 5.38
C LEU A 56 2.63 7.15 4.20
N LEU A 57 1.79 6.63 3.30
CA LEU A 57 1.33 7.35 2.13
C LEU A 57 0.37 8.49 2.50
N TYR A 58 -0.49 8.28 3.49
CA TYR A 58 -1.39 9.31 3.98
C TYR A 58 -0.60 10.49 4.57
N ILE A 59 0.37 10.21 5.45
CA ILE A 59 1.24 11.25 6.02
C ILE A 59 2.03 11.95 4.92
N LEU A 60 2.55 11.21 3.94
CA LEU A 60 3.32 11.80 2.85
C LEU A 60 2.45 12.67 1.93
N TYR A 61 1.18 12.32 1.72
CA TYR A 61 0.21 13.15 1.03
C TYR A 61 0.01 14.49 1.74
N ASP A 62 -0.30 14.45 3.04
CA ASP A 62 -0.55 15.65 3.83
C ASP A 62 0.72 16.51 3.97
N PHE A 63 1.87 15.86 4.15
CA PHE A 63 3.16 16.53 4.23
C PHE A 63 3.49 17.30 2.93
N VAL A 64 3.29 16.69 1.76
CA VAL A 64 3.54 17.34 0.47
C VAL A 64 2.55 18.49 0.22
N THR A 65 1.30 18.33 0.66
CA THR A 65 0.27 19.38 0.60
C THR A 65 0.61 20.55 1.53
N ALA A 66 1.06 20.28 2.75
CA ALA A 66 1.50 21.28 3.71
C ALA A 66 2.78 22.00 3.24
N LEU A 67 3.74 21.29 2.63
CA LEU A 67 4.91 21.93 2.01
C LEU A 67 4.51 22.88 0.88
N ALA A 68 3.55 22.48 0.03
CA ALA A 68 3.03 23.36 -1.01
C ALA A 68 2.35 24.59 -0.41
N ALA A 69 1.60 24.43 0.68
CA ALA A 69 0.96 25.54 1.38
C ALA A 69 1.99 26.52 1.98
N ALA A 70 3.00 26.00 2.67
CA ALA A 70 4.09 26.80 3.22
C ALA A 70 4.81 27.60 2.13
N HIS A 71 5.04 27.01 0.96
CA HIS A 71 5.63 27.71 -0.19
C HIS A 71 4.81 28.92 -0.68
N PHE A 72 3.49 28.93 -0.46
CA PHE A 72 2.63 30.07 -0.78
C PHE A 72 2.39 31.02 0.40
N GLY A 73 3.17 30.90 1.47
CA GLY A 73 3.07 31.74 2.65
C GLY A 73 1.87 31.44 3.55
N LEU A 74 1.21 30.30 3.33
CA LEU A 74 0.27 29.77 4.32
C LEU A 74 1.09 29.23 5.50
N GLU A 75 0.54 29.27 6.71
CA GLU A 75 1.17 28.77 7.94
C GLU A 75 0.51 27.43 8.31
N PRO A 76 0.86 26.32 7.63
CA PRO A 76 0.26 25.03 7.89
C PRO A 76 0.89 24.36 9.12
N VAL A 77 0.01 23.87 9.98
CA VAL A 77 0.31 22.96 11.06
C VAL A 77 -0.22 21.60 10.66
N LEU A 78 0.69 20.66 10.44
CA LEU A 78 0.39 19.30 10.04
C LEU A 78 0.01 18.48 11.27
N PHE A 79 -1.24 18.02 11.31
CA PHE A 79 -1.69 16.97 12.21
C PHE A 79 -1.81 15.66 11.43
N TYR A 80 -2.03 14.56 12.13
CA TYR A 80 -2.13 13.25 11.49
C TYR A 80 -3.32 13.12 10.54
N ASP A 81 -4.41 13.83 10.85
CA ASP A 81 -5.72 13.69 10.23
C ASP A 81 -6.15 14.92 9.44
N THR A 82 -5.45 16.05 9.60
CA THR A 82 -5.81 17.32 9.00
C THR A 82 -4.59 18.22 8.91
N ILE A 83 -4.59 19.09 7.92
CA ILE A 83 -3.74 20.27 7.89
C ILE A 83 -4.57 21.42 8.46
N ARG A 84 -4.06 22.12 9.48
CA ARG A 84 -4.66 23.36 9.96
C ARG A 84 -3.84 24.54 9.48
N PHE A 85 -4.49 25.65 9.19
CA PHE A 85 -3.82 26.86 8.72
C PHE A 85 -4.04 27.96 9.76
N GLU A 86 -2.94 28.51 10.29
CA GLU A 86 -3.01 29.56 11.32
C GLU A 86 -3.44 30.91 10.70
N ASN A 87 -3.03 31.17 9.46
CA ASN A 87 -3.43 32.36 8.71
C ASN A 87 -4.56 32.08 7.70
N ASN A 88 -5.74 32.65 7.94
CA ASN A 88 -6.89 32.53 7.02
C ASN A 88 -6.93 33.60 5.91
N ASP A 89 -6.11 34.65 6.03
CA ASP A 89 -6.14 35.78 5.09
C ASP A 89 -5.19 35.59 3.89
N GLY A 90 -4.33 34.57 3.93
CA GLY A 90 -3.35 34.25 2.87
C GLY A 90 -3.93 33.48 1.67
N TRP A 91 -5.22 33.15 1.68
CA TRP A 91 -5.84 32.37 0.63
C TRP A 91 -6.23 33.22 -0.57
N TYR A 92 -5.57 32.98 -1.70
CA TYR A 92 -5.91 33.52 -3.01
C TYR A 92 -6.09 32.39 -4.04
N PRO A 93 -6.84 32.59 -5.14
CA PRO A 93 -7.25 31.49 -6.02
C PRO A 93 -6.10 30.65 -6.57
N HIS A 94 -4.92 31.23 -6.76
CA HIS A 94 -3.78 30.52 -7.29
C HIS A 94 -3.05 29.63 -6.26
N CYS A 95 -3.00 30.01 -4.97
CA CYS A 95 -2.44 29.14 -3.93
C CYS A 95 -3.36 27.94 -3.69
N VAL A 96 -4.68 28.15 -3.60
CA VAL A 96 -5.68 27.07 -3.46
C VAL A 96 -5.51 26.02 -4.55
N LYS A 97 -5.37 26.46 -5.81
CA LYS A 97 -5.24 25.55 -6.96
C LYS A 97 -4.04 24.64 -6.86
N ARG A 98 -2.90 25.18 -6.43
CA ARG A 98 -1.65 24.41 -6.41
C ARG A 98 -1.56 23.53 -5.16
N VAL A 99 -1.96 24.05 -4.00
CA VAL A 99 -1.91 23.31 -2.73
C VAL A 99 -2.73 22.02 -2.82
N PHE A 100 -4.00 22.10 -3.21
CA PHE A 100 -4.90 20.95 -3.18
C PHE A 100 -4.74 19.96 -4.36
N VAL A 101 -3.96 20.31 -5.38
CA VAL A 101 -3.65 19.41 -6.52
C VAL A 101 -2.31 18.70 -6.32
N VAL A 102 -1.35 19.34 -5.63
CA VAL A 102 0.01 18.82 -5.48
C VAL A 102 0.04 17.46 -4.75
N GLY A 103 -0.77 17.25 -3.72
CA GLY A 103 -0.89 15.95 -3.05
C GLY A 103 -1.35 14.84 -4.00
N ALA A 104 -2.37 15.10 -4.82
CA ALA A 104 -2.87 14.14 -5.80
C ALA A 104 -1.81 13.79 -6.87
N ILE A 105 -1.09 14.80 -7.38
CA ILE A 105 0.02 14.59 -8.32
C ILE A 105 1.12 13.74 -7.67
N ALA A 106 1.48 14.03 -6.42
CA ALA A 106 2.49 13.27 -5.68
C ALA A 106 2.11 11.80 -5.53
N MET A 107 0.84 11.48 -5.28
CA MET A 107 0.37 10.10 -5.22
C MET A 107 0.46 9.39 -6.57
N GLY A 108 0.15 10.08 -7.68
CA GLY A 108 0.38 9.52 -9.02
C GLY A 108 1.86 9.18 -9.26
N PHE A 109 2.76 10.08 -8.87
CA PHE A 109 4.21 9.88 -8.97
C PHE A 109 4.71 8.74 -8.08
N LEU A 110 4.29 8.68 -6.81
CA LEU A 110 4.65 7.63 -5.87
C LEU A 110 4.10 6.27 -6.30
N GLY A 111 2.87 6.23 -6.82
CA GLY A 111 2.27 5.04 -7.41
C GLY A 111 3.17 4.46 -8.50
N ALA A 112 3.54 5.29 -9.48
CA ALA A 112 4.44 4.90 -10.56
C ALA A 112 5.83 4.50 -10.05
N PHE A 113 6.41 5.27 -9.13
CA PHE A 113 7.72 5.02 -8.54
C PHE A 113 7.78 3.67 -7.81
N PHE A 114 6.82 3.38 -6.92
CA PHE A 114 6.73 2.10 -6.24
C PHE A 114 6.50 0.94 -7.21
N TYR A 115 5.75 1.15 -8.29
CA TYR A 115 5.57 0.13 -9.32
C TYR A 115 6.90 -0.18 -10.03
N ILE A 116 7.63 0.85 -10.46
CA ILE A 116 8.95 0.71 -11.10
C ILE A 116 9.93 0.01 -10.15
N LEU A 117 9.96 0.40 -8.87
CA LEU A 117 10.76 -0.28 -7.86
C LEU A 117 10.36 -1.76 -7.70
N TYR A 118 9.07 -2.08 -7.73
CA TYR A 118 8.61 -3.47 -7.76
C TYR A 118 9.19 -4.22 -8.96
N LEU A 119 9.18 -3.61 -10.16
CA LEU A 119 9.73 -4.23 -11.38
C LEU A 119 11.23 -4.52 -11.25
N ILE A 120 11.99 -3.62 -10.64
CA ILE A 120 13.44 -3.76 -10.39
C ILE A 120 13.69 -4.83 -9.32
N LEU A 121 12.89 -4.83 -8.25
CA LEU A 121 13.06 -5.68 -7.06
C LEU A 121 12.30 -7.02 -7.15
N ARG A 122 11.93 -7.49 -8.36
CA ARG A 122 11.18 -8.74 -8.56
C ARG A 122 11.85 -9.99 -7.96
N LYS A 123 13.17 -9.97 -7.78
CA LYS A 123 13.99 -11.06 -7.20
C LYS A 123 14.29 -10.89 -5.70
N SER A 124 13.82 -9.82 -5.09
CA SER A 124 14.02 -9.52 -3.66
C SER A 124 13.10 -10.35 -2.76
N TYR A 125 13.24 -10.19 -1.45
CA TYR A 125 12.38 -10.82 -0.45
C TYR A 125 10.90 -10.51 -0.69
N ILE A 126 10.03 -11.45 -0.32
CA ILE A 126 8.58 -11.32 -0.53
C ILE A 126 7.99 -10.07 0.11
N PHE A 127 8.40 -9.74 1.34
CA PHE A 127 7.88 -8.59 2.07
C PHE A 127 8.21 -7.26 1.37
N VAL A 128 9.39 -7.13 0.78
CA VAL A 128 9.78 -5.93 0.02
C VAL A 128 8.90 -5.78 -1.21
N ARG A 129 8.70 -6.86 -1.97
CA ARG A 129 7.86 -6.82 -3.17
C ARG A 129 6.40 -6.51 -2.84
N LEU A 130 5.87 -7.14 -1.79
CA LEU A 130 4.52 -6.87 -1.29
C LEU A 130 4.39 -5.43 -0.82
N PHE A 131 5.37 -4.89 -0.10
CA PHE A 131 5.36 -3.49 0.33
C PHE A 131 5.35 -2.54 -0.87
N MET A 132 6.17 -2.78 -1.89
CA MET A 132 6.18 -1.97 -3.12
C MET A 132 4.85 -2.08 -3.88
N LEU A 133 4.26 -3.27 -3.97
CA LEU A 133 2.94 -3.46 -4.60
C LEU A 133 1.84 -2.76 -3.82
N TRP A 134 1.81 -2.90 -2.50
CA TRP A 134 0.85 -2.22 -1.63
C TRP A 134 1.01 -0.70 -1.71
N GLY A 135 2.23 -0.19 -1.57
CA GLY A 135 2.50 1.24 -1.65
C GLY A 135 2.05 1.81 -3.01
N SER A 136 2.32 1.09 -4.08
CA SER A 136 1.91 1.49 -5.42
C SER A 136 0.38 1.46 -5.60
N LEU A 137 -0.28 0.36 -5.19
CA LEU A 137 -1.74 0.20 -5.26
C LEU A 137 -2.46 1.28 -4.45
N ILE A 138 -2.03 1.49 -3.20
CA ILE A 138 -2.64 2.45 -2.28
C ILE A 138 -2.45 3.88 -2.79
N SER A 139 -1.27 4.24 -3.30
CA SER A 139 -1.03 5.59 -3.85
C SER A 139 -2.03 5.91 -4.97
N PHE A 140 -2.19 4.98 -5.92
CA PHE A 140 -3.15 5.19 -6.99
C PHE A 140 -4.62 5.10 -6.52
N ALA A 141 -4.92 4.29 -5.51
CA ALA A 141 -6.25 4.23 -4.90
C ALA A 141 -6.62 5.57 -4.23
N ILE A 142 -5.70 6.20 -3.51
CA ILE A 142 -5.88 7.54 -2.92
C ILE A 142 -6.15 8.55 -4.04
N LEU A 143 -5.32 8.57 -5.10
CA LEU A 143 -5.54 9.46 -6.25
C LEU A 143 -6.94 9.26 -6.88
N ALA A 144 -7.30 8.01 -7.17
CA ALA A 144 -8.59 7.66 -7.77
C ALA A 144 -9.75 8.09 -6.87
N GLN A 145 -9.65 7.87 -5.57
CA GLN A 145 -10.63 8.30 -4.57
C GLN A 145 -10.81 9.83 -4.59
N ARG A 146 -9.72 10.61 -4.56
CA ARG A 146 -9.80 12.07 -4.60
C ARG A 146 -10.48 12.56 -5.87
N MET A 147 -10.18 11.94 -7.01
CA MET A 147 -10.88 12.20 -8.28
C MET A 147 -12.36 11.85 -8.21
N MET A 148 -12.71 10.67 -7.68
CA MET A 148 -14.10 10.22 -7.51
C MET A 148 -14.90 11.10 -6.55
N SER A 149 -14.24 11.79 -5.61
CA SER A 149 -14.91 12.71 -4.68
C SER A 149 -15.29 14.07 -5.28
N VAL A 150 -14.71 14.43 -6.43
CA VAL A 150 -14.89 15.75 -7.06
C VAL A 150 -16.37 16.14 -7.27
N PRO A 151 -17.27 15.27 -7.75
CA PRO A 151 -18.68 15.62 -7.97
C PRO A 151 -19.46 15.97 -6.70
N PHE A 152 -18.90 15.69 -5.51
CA PHE A 152 -19.56 15.94 -4.24
C PHE A 152 -19.21 17.30 -3.62
N ALA A 153 -18.39 18.12 -4.30
CA ALA A 153 -17.94 19.43 -3.80
C ALA A 153 -19.09 20.33 -3.32
N GLY A 154 -20.20 20.37 -4.06
CA GLY A 154 -21.35 21.25 -3.78
C GLY A 154 -22.14 20.90 -2.52
N ASN A 155 -21.88 19.75 -1.89
CA ASN A 155 -22.64 19.28 -0.72
C ASN A 155 -21.94 19.58 0.62
N PHE A 156 -20.75 20.18 0.61
CA PHE A 156 -19.94 20.35 1.81
C PHE A 156 -19.29 21.75 1.87
N GLU A 157 -19.14 22.26 3.08
CA GLU A 157 -18.38 23.49 3.32
C GLU A 157 -16.88 23.24 3.07
N TYR A 158 -16.19 24.20 2.46
CA TYR A 158 -14.76 24.07 2.06
C TYR A 158 -13.83 23.64 3.19
N ARG A 159 -14.00 24.20 4.40
CA ARG A 159 -13.22 23.80 5.59
C ARG A 159 -13.48 22.36 6.01
N ARG A 160 -14.69 21.86 5.77
CA ARG A 160 -15.07 20.48 6.06
C ARG A 160 -14.52 19.53 4.99
N LEU A 161 -14.47 19.95 3.72
CA LEU A 161 -13.94 19.13 2.62
C LEU A 161 -12.47 18.73 2.81
N ASP A 162 -11.65 19.60 3.41
CA ASP A 162 -10.22 19.33 3.66
C ASP A 162 -10.06 18.17 4.66
N SER A 163 -10.74 18.28 5.81
CA SER A 163 -10.80 17.21 6.82
C SER A 163 -11.47 15.91 6.33
N LEU A 164 -12.21 15.97 5.22
CA LEU A 164 -12.91 14.82 4.66
C LEU A 164 -12.13 14.16 3.52
N GLY A 165 -10.91 14.62 3.24
CA GLY A 165 -10.10 14.06 2.18
C GLY A 165 -10.74 14.23 0.80
N MET A 166 -11.32 15.41 0.57
CA MET A 166 -11.97 15.80 -0.68
C MET A 166 -11.34 17.08 -1.22
N GLU A 167 -10.02 17.18 -1.10
CA GLU A 167 -9.22 18.36 -1.45
C GLU A 167 -9.33 18.69 -2.94
N LEU A 168 -9.40 17.68 -3.81
CA LEU A 168 -9.59 17.91 -5.24
C LEU A 168 -10.98 18.47 -5.56
N ALA A 169 -11.97 18.22 -4.71
CA ALA A 169 -13.31 18.80 -4.81
C ALA A 169 -13.28 20.31 -4.43
N ILE A 170 -12.45 20.69 -3.45
CA ILE A 170 -12.15 22.10 -3.14
C ILE A 170 -11.57 22.78 -4.38
N PHE A 171 -10.57 22.15 -5.01
CA PHE A 171 -9.94 22.68 -6.22
C PHE A 171 -10.95 22.95 -7.35
N THR A 172 -11.80 21.98 -7.69
CA THR A 172 -12.73 22.14 -8.81
C THR A 172 -13.79 23.20 -8.54
N SER A 173 -14.26 23.28 -7.30
CA SER A 173 -15.24 24.27 -6.89
C SER A 173 -14.65 25.70 -6.93
N TYR A 174 -13.40 25.87 -6.48
CA TYR A 174 -12.65 27.14 -6.64
C TYR A 174 -12.35 27.52 -8.09
N MET A 175 -12.22 26.53 -8.98
CA MET A 175 -12.05 26.76 -10.41
C MET A 175 -13.36 27.08 -11.13
N TYR A 176 -14.50 27.07 -10.42
CA TYR A 176 -15.83 27.20 -11.00
C TYR A 176 -16.06 26.22 -12.15
N TYR A 177 -15.59 24.97 -11.99
CA TYR A 177 -15.82 23.95 -12.99
C TYR A 177 -17.32 23.68 -13.13
N LYS A 178 -17.76 23.46 -14.36
CA LYS A 178 -19.14 23.07 -14.61
C LYS A 178 -19.37 21.67 -14.01
N PRO A 179 -20.58 21.36 -13.53
CA PRO A 179 -20.88 20.03 -12.99
C PRO A 179 -20.51 18.89 -13.95
N SER A 180 -20.66 19.09 -15.26
CA SER A 180 -20.23 18.10 -16.27
C SER A 180 -18.73 17.79 -16.22
N THR A 181 -17.88 18.78 -15.95
CA THR A 181 -16.43 18.60 -15.79
C THR A 181 -16.11 17.87 -14.50
N GLU A 182 -16.80 18.19 -13.40
CA GLU A 182 -16.65 17.51 -12.12
C GLU A 182 -17.00 16.02 -12.22
N TRP A 183 -18.13 15.70 -12.85
CA TRP A 183 -18.54 14.33 -13.16
C TRP A 183 -17.56 13.61 -14.07
N ALA A 184 -17.00 14.29 -15.08
CA ALA A 184 -15.98 13.70 -15.94
C ALA A 184 -14.70 13.33 -15.17
N ILE A 185 -14.25 14.18 -14.25
CA ILE A 185 -13.09 13.89 -13.38
C ILE A 185 -13.41 12.71 -12.45
N GLY A 186 -14.60 12.69 -11.85
CA GLY A 186 -15.06 11.57 -11.03
C GLY A 186 -15.09 10.25 -11.79
N PHE A 187 -15.58 10.27 -13.03
CA PHE A 187 -15.59 9.11 -13.90
C PHE A 187 -14.18 8.66 -14.30
N LEU A 188 -13.24 9.58 -14.55
CA LEU A 188 -11.83 9.24 -14.78
C LEU A 188 -11.20 8.56 -13.55
N GLY A 189 -11.52 9.03 -12.34
CA GLY A 189 -11.11 8.36 -11.10
C GLY A 189 -11.64 6.93 -11.00
N PHE A 190 -12.90 6.73 -11.38
CA PHE A 190 -13.51 5.39 -11.44
C PHE A 190 -12.87 4.48 -12.49
N LEU A 191 -12.57 4.99 -13.69
CA LEU A 191 -11.85 4.22 -14.71
C LEU A 191 -10.42 3.88 -14.25
N LEU A 192 -9.77 4.81 -13.58
CA LEU A 192 -8.44 4.62 -13.00
C LEU A 192 -8.46 3.45 -12.00
N ILE A 193 -9.43 3.41 -11.07
CA ILE A 193 -9.51 2.34 -10.07
C ILE A 193 -9.76 0.96 -10.68
N ILE A 194 -10.56 0.88 -11.74
CA ILE A 194 -10.75 -0.35 -12.52
C ILE A 194 -9.44 -0.75 -13.19
N GLY A 195 -8.79 0.19 -13.87
CA GLY A 195 -7.53 -0.07 -14.59
C GLY A 195 -6.43 -0.58 -13.66
N ILE A 196 -6.33 -0.03 -12.46
CA ILE A 196 -5.41 -0.49 -11.41
C ILE A 196 -5.79 -1.90 -10.95
N GLY A 197 -7.06 -2.18 -10.67
CA GLY A 197 -7.49 -3.53 -10.28
C GLY A 197 -7.06 -4.58 -11.32
N ILE A 198 -7.22 -4.29 -12.60
CA ILE A 198 -6.76 -5.15 -13.71
C ILE A 198 -5.24 -5.26 -13.72
N LEU A 199 -4.51 -4.15 -13.64
CA LEU A 199 -3.05 -4.11 -13.74
C LEU A 199 -2.34 -4.89 -12.62
N TYR A 200 -2.89 -4.87 -11.40
CA TYR A 200 -2.24 -5.43 -10.21
C TYR A 200 -2.58 -6.90 -9.95
N ALA A 201 -3.62 -7.46 -10.59
CA ALA A 201 -4.00 -8.86 -10.44
C ALA A 201 -2.83 -9.83 -10.65
N LYS A 202 -2.12 -9.69 -11.78
CA LYS A 202 -0.98 -10.55 -12.10
C LYS A 202 0.22 -10.34 -11.16
N PRO A 203 0.69 -9.12 -10.89
CA PRO A 203 1.73 -8.86 -9.89
C PRO A 203 1.46 -9.48 -8.52
N PHE A 204 0.23 -9.37 -7.99
CA PHE A 204 -0.11 -9.98 -6.71
C PHE A 204 -0.09 -11.50 -6.78
N LEU A 205 -0.63 -12.14 -7.84
CA LEU A 205 -0.53 -13.58 -8.02
C LEU A 205 0.93 -14.08 -8.10
N GLN A 206 1.84 -13.28 -8.68
CA GLN A 206 3.26 -13.60 -8.74
C GLN A 206 3.97 -13.58 -7.38
N THR A 207 3.31 -13.10 -6.32
CA THR A 207 3.82 -13.15 -4.95
C THR A 207 3.56 -14.49 -4.25
N ALA A 208 2.75 -15.40 -4.81
CA ALA A 208 2.55 -16.74 -4.26
C ALA A 208 3.86 -17.56 -4.21
N TRP A 209 3.99 -18.45 -3.23
CA TRP A 209 5.21 -19.21 -2.94
C TRP A 209 5.35 -20.45 -3.83
N SER A 210 4.23 -21.02 -4.25
CA SER A 210 4.18 -22.25 -5.04
C SER A 210 3.11 -22.19 -6.10
N SER A 211 3.38 -22.75 -7.28
CA SER A 211 2.40 -22.86 -8.37
C SER A 211 1.15 -23.63 -7.92
N LYS A 212 1.26 -24.49 -6.90
CA LYS A 212 0.13 -25.20 -6.30
C LYS A 212 -0.89 -24.23 -5.67
N GLN A 213 -0.44 -23.12 -5.06
CA GLN A 213 -1.30 -22.11 -4.43
C GLN A 213 -2.13 -21.29 -5.42
N ILE A 214 -1.80 -21.33 -6.72
CA ILE A 214 -2.53 -20.59 -7.76
C ILE A 214 -2.95 -21.49 -8.94
N GLY A 215 -2.76 -22.81 -8.81
CA GLY A 215 -2.92 -23.75 -9.92
C GLY A 215 -4.37 -23.93 -10.35
N SER A 216 -5.31 -23.86 -9.40
CA SER A 216 -6.75 -23.90 -9.65
C SER A 216 -7.40 -22.57 -9.31
N GLU A 217 -8.63 -22.36 -9.78
CA GLU A 217 -9.40 -21.16 -9.44
C GLU A 217 -9.72 -21.10 -7.94
N LYS A 218 -10.07 -22.24 -7.31
CA LYS A 218 -10.30 -22.29 -5.86
C LYS A 218 -9.06 -21.91 -5.04
N GLU A 219 -7.89 -22.40 -5.45
CA GLU A 219 -6.60 -22.06 -4.83
C GLU A 219 -6.26 -20.57 -5.01
N ARG A 220 -6.46 -20.02 -6.21
CA ARG A 220 -6.27 -18.59 -6.50
C ARG A 220 -7.13 -17.69 -5.64
N LEU A 221 -8.43 -18.00 -5.53
CA LEU A 221 -9.34 -17.22 -4.68
C LEU A 221 -8.93 -17.30 -3.21
N LYS A 222 -8.52 -18.49 -2.74
CA LYS A 222 -8.01 -18.68 -1.38
C LYS A 222 -6.76 -17.82 -1.15
N PHE A 223 -5.80 -17.85 -2.07
CA PHE A 223 -4.59 -17.04 -1.99
C PHE A 223 -4.90 -15.54 -1.95
N LEU A 224 -5.70 -15.03 -2.89
CA LEU A 224 -6.09 -13.61 -2.94
C LEU A 224 -6.86 -13.18 -1.69
N ARG A 225 -7.67 -14.07 -1.13
CA ARG A 225 -8.39 -13.79 0.11
C ARG A 225 -7.43 -13.51 1.27
N TYR A 226 -6.42 -14.35 1.49
CA TYR A 226 -5.48 -14.20 2.60
C TYR A 226 -4.37 -13.19 2.34
N GLN A 227 -3.93 -13.03 1.10
CA GLN A 227 -2.82 -12.15 0.75
C GLN A 227 -3.26 -10.72 0.45
N VAL A 228 -4.51 -10.52 0.04
CA VAL A 228 -5.00 -9.21 -0.45
C VAL A 228 -6.30 -8.77 0.24
N LEU A 229 -7.41 -9.52 0.09
CA LEU A 229 -8.73 -9.06 0.55
C LEU A 229 -8.78 -8.87 2.07
N LEU A 230 -8.44 -9.92 2.83
CA LEU A 230 -8.47 -9.86 4.29
C LEU A 230 -7.44 -8.86 4.83
N PRO A 231 -6.21 -8.76 4.30
CA PRO A 231 -5.28 -7.70 4.68
C PRO A 231 -5.81 -6.28 4.56
N VAL A 232 -6.57 -5.97 3.50
CA VAL A 232 -7.23 -4.66 3.41
C VAL A 232 -8.27 -4.50 4.50
N VAL A 233 -9.13 -5.51 4.74
CA VAL A 233 -10.18 -5.42 5.76
C VAL A 233 -9.57 -5.26 7.15
N PHE A 234 -8.65 -6.14 7.55
CA PHE A 234 -8.02 -6.08 8.88
C PHE A 234 -7.11 -4.87 9.04
N GLY A 235 -6.33 -4.53 8.02
CA GLY A 235 -5.47 -3.36 8.05
C GLY A 235 -6.26 -2.05 8.09
N ALA A 236 -7.34 -1.94 7.32
CA ALA A 236 -8.23 -0.77 7.38
C ALA A 236 -8.94 -0.67 8.72
N LEU A 237 -9.39 -1.80 9.30
CA LEU A 237 -9.95 -1.83 10.66
C LEU A 237 -8.93 -1.38 11.71
N ALA A 238 -7.68 -1.84 11.61
CA ALA A 238 -6.61 -1.44 12.52
C ALA A 238 -6.30 0.05 12.41
N VAL A 239 -6.20 0.59 11.21
CA VAL A 239 -6.01 2.04 10.98
C VAL A 239 -7.22 2.82 11.52
N THR A 240 -8.44 2.39 11.20
CA THR A 240 -9.67 3.07 11.63
C THR A 240 -9.82 3.08 13.15
N ALA A 241 -9.47 1.98 13.83
CA ALA A 241 -9.50 1.89 15.28
C ALA A 241 -8.52 2.86 15.96
N VAL A 242 -7.38 3.16 15.33
CA VAL A 242 -6.37 4.08 15.86
C VAL A 242 -6.78 5.56 15.70
N VAL A 243 -7.69 5.85 14.76
CA VAL A 243 -8.05 7.21 14.28
C VAL A 243 -9.58 7.42 14.25
N TRP A 244 -10.32 6.75 15.12
CA TRP A 244 -11.78 6.64 15.02
C TRP A 244 -12.52 7.99 15.06
N ASP A 245 -12.08 8.91 15.92
CA ASP A 245 -12.87 10.10 16.26
C ASP A 245 -12.87 11.20 15.18
N THR A 246 -11.92 11.20 14.24
CA THR A 246 -11.74 12.33 13.32
C THR A 246 -11.90 12.00 11.83
N ASN A 247 -11.82 10.73 11.41
CA ASN A 247 -11.69 10.36 9.99
C ASN A 247 -12.70 9.33 9.44
N ALA A 248 -13.82 9.08 10.12
CA ALA A 248 -14.74 8.00 9.73
C ALA A 248 -15.27 8.10 8.27
N ILE A 249 -15.66 9.30 7.82
CA ILE A 249 -16.22 9.52 6.47
C ILE A 249 -15.15 9.37 5.37
N PRO A 250 -14.01 10.10 5.40
CA PRO A 250 -12.92 9.91 4.44
C PRO A 250 -12.47 8.45 4.36
N ASN A 251 -12.35 7.78 5.52
CA ASN A 251 -11.96 6.38 5.58
C ASN A 251 -13.00 5.48 4.89
N MET A 252 -14.29 5.77 5.06
CA MET A 252 -15.36 5.01 4.38
C MET A 252 -15.30 5.16 2.86
N ILE A 253 -15.08 6.36 2.34
CA ILE A 253 -14.96 6.59 0.88
C ILE A 253 -13.71 5.87 0.33
N SER A 254 -12.57 6.00 1.02
CA SER A 254 -11.32 5.29 0.71
C SER A 254 -11.53 3.78 0.69
N TYR A 255 -12.28 3.27 1.67
CA TYR A 255 -12.58 1.86 1.82
C TYR A 255 -13.45 1.35 0.68
N VAL A 256 -14.52 2.06 0.31
CA VAL A 256 -15.38 1.69 -0.83
C VAL A 256 -14.59 1.66 -2.14
N ALA A 257 -13.77 2.69 -2.40
CA ALA A 257 -12.91 2.75 -3.56
C ALA A 257 -11.94 1.54 -3.61
N THR A 258 -11.30 1.24 -2.47
CA THR A 258 -10.41 0.09 -2.35
C THR A 258 -11.15 -1.23 -2.58
N LEU A 259 -12.35 -1.41 -2.03
CA LEU A 259 -13.17 -2.61 -2.27
C LEU A 259 -13.51 -2.80 -3.75
N ILE A 260 -13.85 -1.73 -4.48
CA ILE A 260 -14.08 -1.79 -5.92
C ILE A 260 -12.81 -2.26 -6.63
N CYS A 261 -11.65 -1.67 -6.29
CA CYS A 261 -10.36 -2.07 -6.86
C CYS A 261 -10.08 -3.56 -6.63
N LEU A 262 -10.30 -4.05 -5.40
CA LEU A 262 -10.08 -5.44 -5.02
C LEU A 262 -11.03 -6.38 -5.74
N LEU A 263 -12.30 -6.01 -5.87
CA LEU A 263 -13.29 -6.82 -6.59
C LEU A 263 -12.86 -7.00 -8.06
N VAL A 264 -12.51 -5.90 -8.73
CA VAL A 264 -12.01 -5.94 -10.12
C VAL A 264 -10.76 -6.80 -10.22
N MET A 265 -9.83 -6.65 -9.28
CA MET A 265 -8.61 -7.43 -9.26
C MET A 265 -8.87 -8.93 -9.07
N ILE A 266 -9.78 -9.30 -8.15
CA ILE A 266 -10.17 -10.69 -7.92
C ILE A 266 -10.82 -11.25 -9.18
N VAL A 267 -11.83 -10.59 -9.73
CA VAL A 267 -12.52 -11.04 -10.95
C VAL A 267 -11.51 -11.22 -12.09
N HIS A 268 -10.63 -10.26 -12.31
CA HIS A 268 -9.62 -10.35 -13.37
C HIS A 268 -8.63 -11.50 -13.11
N ALA A 269 -8.16 -11.67 -11.87
CA ALA A 269 -7.28 -12.78 -11.48
C ALA A 269 -7.92 -14.16 -11.64
N MET A 270 -9.25 -14.26 -11.47
CA MET A 270 -10.00 -15.49 -11.71
C MET A 270 -10.07 -15.84 -13.19
N LEU A 271 -10.28 -14.83 -14.05
CA LEU A 271 -10.32 -14.99 -15.50
C LEU A 271 -8.96 -15.30 -16.12
N MET A 272 -7.87 -15.09 -15.37
CA MET A 272 -6.54 -15.44 -15.85
C MET A 272 -6.33 -16.96 -15.93
N GLY A 273 -5.43 -17.41 -16.81
CA GLY A 273 -5.01 -18.81 -16.90
C GLY A 273 -4.01 -19.22 -15.81
N SER A 274 -3.44 -20.41 -15.94
CA SER A 274 -2.35 -20.86 -15.07
C SER A 274 -1.05 -20.06 -15.34
N PHE A 275 -0.27 -19.82 -14.29
CA PHE A 275 0.98 -19.07 -14.39
C PHE A 275 2.17 -19.81 -13.80
N LYS A 276 3.33 -19.56 -14.40
CA LYS A 276 4.62 -19.92 -13.80
C LYS A 276 4.97 -18.89 -12.74
N ILE A 277 5.16 -19.35 -11.51
CA ILE A 277 5.63 -18.53 -10.40
C ILE A 277 7.16 -18.41 -10.43
N PRO A 278 7.72 -17.21 -10.29
CA PRO A 278 9.17 -17.05 -10.13
C PRO A 278 9.63 -17.63 -8.79
N ARG A 279 10.76 -18.37 -8.77
CA ARG A 279 11.36 -18.86 -7.52
C ARG A 279 11.60 -17.69 -6.55
N GLN A 280 11.17 -17.85 -5.31
CA GLN A 280 11.19 -16.78 -4.31
C GLN A 280 12.20 -17.06 -3.21
N LYS A 281 12.85 -15.99 -2.70
CA LYS A 281 13.59 -16.04 -1.44
C LYS A 281 12.60 -15.86 -0.29
N THR A 282 12.40 -16.92 0.48
CA THR A 282 11.54 -16.90 1.66
C THR A 282 12.35 -16.54 2.91
N TRP A 283 11.69 -15.89 3.86
CA TRP A 283 12.21 -15.71 5.20
C TRP A 283 11.07 -16.05 6.17
N GLU A 284 11.22 -17.10 6.96
CA GLU A 284 10.12 -17.66 7.78
C GLU A 284 9.54 -16.65 8.77
N ARG A 285 10.33 -15.66 9.17
CA ARG A 285 9.96 -14.62 10.14
C ARG A 285 9.62 -13.28 9.48
N TRP A 286 9.37 -13.25 8.18
CA TRP A 286 9.07 -12.02 7.46
C TRP A 286 7.90 -11.20 8.04
N PRO A 287 6.83 -11.76 8.66
CA PRO A 287 5.74 -10.95 9.22
C PRO A 287 6.16 -10.09 10.42
N ILE A 288 7.27 -10.42 11.09
CA ILE A 288 7.76 -9.67 12.26
C ILE A 288 8.19 -8.26 11.85
N VAL A 289 8.87 -8.11 10.70
CA VAL A 289 9.37 -6.81 10.25
C VAL A 289 8.23 -5.81 9.97
N PRO A 290 7.20 -6.14 9.16
CA PRO A 290 6.02 -5.28 8.99
C PRO A 290 5.33 -4.92 10.30
N THR A 291 5.25 -5.86 11.25
CA THR A 291 4.64 -5.61 12.55
C THR A 291 5.43 -4.56 13.35
N ILE A 292 6.76 -4.71 13.41
CA ILE A 292 7.64 -3.74 14.08
C ILE A 292 7.54 -2.37 13.39
N VAL A 293 7.60 -2.34 12.05
CA VAL A 293 7.46 -1.10 11.28
C VAL A 293 6.12 -0.43 11.56
N PHE A 294 5.03 -1.19 11.60
CA PHE A 294 3.71 -0.66 11.91
C PHE A 294 3.64 -0.03 13.30
N ILE A 295 4.19 -0.71 14.32
CA ILE A 295 4.26 -0.18 15.69
C ILE A 295 5.07 1.12 15.72
N LEU A 296 6.23 1.15 15.07
CA LEU A 296 7.08 2.34 15.01
C LEU A 296 6.35 3.51 14.32
N VAL A 297 5.65 3.24 13.22
CA VAL A 297 4.85 4.24 12.51
C VAL A 297 3.72 4.78 13.39
N ILE A 298 2.98 3.91 14.10
CA ILE A 298 1.93 4.34 15.04
C ILE A 298 2.51 5.18 16.17
N VAL A 299 3.62 4.76 16.77
CA VAL A 299 4.26 5.51 17.85
C VAL A 299 4.70 6.89 17.34
N ALA A 300 5.32 6.96 16.16
CA ALA A 300 5.70 8.22 15.53
C ALA A 300 4.49 9.12 15.27
N ILE A 301 3.39 8.56 14.76
CA ILE A 301 2.12 9.29 14.57
C ILE A 301 1.60 9.84 15.90
N LYS A 302 1.47 8.99 16.91
CA LYS A 302 0.89 9.35 18.21
C LYS A 302 1.77 10.30 19.02
N THR A 303 3.07 10.37 18.75
CA THR A 303 4.01 11.24 19.46
C THR A 303 4.27 12.55 18.73
N VAL A 304 4.45 12.53 17.41
CA VAL A 304 4.88 13.69 16.62
C VAL A 304 3.67 14.42 16.02
N LEU A 305 2.67 13.70 15.52
CA LEU A 305 1.55 14.30 14.81
C LEU A 305 0.38 14.70 15.73
N THR A 306 0.40 14.27 17.00
CA THR A 306 -0.54 14.75 18.03
C THR A 306 -0.18 16.14 18.53
N THR A 307 1.11 16.47 18.60
CA THR A 307 1.58 17.81 18.98
C THR A 307 1.44 18.82 17.85
N GLY A 308 1.24 18.35 16.62
CA GLY A 308 1.27 19.16 15.41
C GLY A 308 2.70 19.48 14.99
N ILE A 309 2.99 19.38 13.70
CA ILE A 309 4.27 19.79 13.11
C ILE A 309 4.05 21.11 12.38
N VAL A 310 4.66 22.19 12.87
CA VAL A 310 4.68 23.47 12.16
C VAL A 310 5.64 23.34 10.99
N ILE A 311 5.15 23.52 9.77
CA ILE A 311 6.01 23.53 8.59
C ILE A 311 6.45 24.98 8.34
N PRO A 312 7.75 25.30 8.44
CA PRO A 312 8.22 26.67 8.35
C PRO A 312 8.00 27.26 6.96
N ASN A 313 7.57 28.52 6.92
CA ASN A 313 7.44 29.27 5.67
C ASN A 313 8.85 29.62 5.13
N PRO A 314 9.20 29.20 3.89
CA PRO A 314 10.50 29.50 3.28
C PRO A 314 10.76 31.00 3.08
N GLU A 315 9.72 31.85 3.05
CA GLU A 315 9.88 33.31 2.93
C GLU A 315 10.44 33.96 4.20
N ILE A 316 10.24 33.36 5.38
CA ILE A 316 10.82 33.87 6.65
C ILE A 316 12.35 33.85 6.59
N TYR A 317 12.94 32.91 5.85
CA TYR A 317 14.39 32.82 5.67
C TYR A 317 14.94 33.81 4.63
N ARG A 318 14.12 34.32 3.71
CA ARG A 318 14.54 35.43 2.81
C ARG A 318 14.67 36.76 3.54
N ILE A 319 13.96 36.95 4.65
CA ILE A 319 14.08 38.15 5.49
C ILE A 319 15.35 38.08 6.37
N LEU A 320 15.88 36.86 6.60
CA LEU A 320 17.11 36.62 7.37
C LEU A 320 18.36 36.48 6.49
N GLU A 321 18.22 36.47 5.16
CA GLU A 321 19.34 36.76 4.26
C GLU A 321 19.69 38.24 4.44
N VAL A 322 20.62 38.52 5.36
CA VAL A 322 21.29 39.81 5.48
C VAL A 322 21.75 40.21 4.09
N THR A 323 21.11 41.25 3.55
CA THR A 323 21.52 41.85 2.30
C THR A 323 22.98 42.29 2.45
N PRO A 324 23.89 41.99 1.51
CA PRO A 324 25.28 42.47 1.60
C PRO A 324 25.42 43.99 1.67
N SER A 325 24.32 44.73 1.47
CA SER A 325 24.21 46.19 1.66
C SER A 325 23.99 46.62 3.12
N ASP A 326 23.77 45.68 4.04
CA ASP A 326 23.57 45.91 5.48
C ASP A 326 24.82 45.59 6.33
N LEU A 327 25.96 45.31 5.68
CA LEU A 327 27.31 45.21 6.27
C LEU A 327 28.19 46.38 5.82
#